data_AF-H8Z1Y2-F1
#
_entry.id   AF-H8Z1Y2-F1
#
_cell.length_a   1.000
_cell.length_b   1.000
_cell.length_c   1.000
_cell.angle_alpha   90.00
_cell.angle_beta   90.00
_cell.angle_gamma   90.00
#
_symmetry.space_group_name_H-M   'P 1'
#
loop_
_entity.id
_entity.type
_entity.pdbx_description
1 polymer ?
#
loop_
_entity_poly.entity_id
_entity_poly.type
_entity_poly.pdbx_seq_one_letter_code
_entity_poly.pdbx_strand_id
1 'polypeptide(L)'
;MHANHRPGLEQQKQIQRRAEETDSYAFFNVLTSSQLLDGVEALLPAHRERVFPPTETLSMFLAQVLADDGSCQQAVNDAAIKRIVGGLPRWAKGARLELFFQVNP
;
A
#
# COMPACT_ATOMS: atom_id res chain seq x y z
N MET A 1 10.53 -27.74 -33.18
CA MET A 1 10.82 -27.09 -31.89
C MET A 1 10.01 -25.80 -31.84
N HIS A 2 8.88 -25.77 -31.13
CA HIS A 2 7.97 -24.61 -31.11
C HIS A 2 8.14 -23.84 -29.80
N ALA A 3 8.55 -22.58 -29.91
CA ALA A 3 8.68 -21.66 -28.79
C ALA A 3 7.47 -20.71 -28.74
N ASN A 4 7.09 -20.38 -27.50
CA ASN A 4 6.81 -19.02 -27.05
C ASN A 4 5.35 -18.51 -26.96
N HIS A 5 4.55 -19.14 -26.09
CA HIS A 5 3.32 -18.54 -25.52
C HIS A 5 3.30 -18.53 -23.98
N ARG A 6 4.44 -18.74 -23.31
CA ARG A 6 4.54 -18.90 -21.86
C ARG A 6 5.05 -17.71 -21.00
N PRO A 7 5.70 -16.65 -21.53
CA PRO A 7 6.31 -15.65 -20.65
C PRO A 7 5.26 -14.82 -19.89
N GLY A 8 4.11 -14.51 -20.50
CA GLY A 8 3.06 -13.72 -19.85
C GLY A 8 2.37 -14.44 -18.70
N LEU A 9 2.10 -15.74 -18.85
CA LEU A 9 1.48 -16.55 -17.78
C LEU A 9 2.45 -16.80 -16.62
N GLU A 10 3.73 -17.01 -16.92
CA GLU A 10 4.77 -17.15 -15.90
C GLU A 10 5.00 -15.84 -15.15
N GLN A 11 5.00 -14.72 -15.85
CA GLN A 11 5.09 -13.39 -15.26
C GLN A 11 3.88 -13.08 -14.38
N GLN A 12 2.66 -13.37 -14.83
CA GLN A 12 1.44 -13.19 -14.02
C GLN A 12 1.50 -14.01 -12.72
N LYS A 13 1.92 -15.27 -12.79
CA LYS A 13 2.09 -16.12 -11.60
C LYS A 13 3.14 -15.57 -10.64
N GLN A 14 4.25 -15.04 -11.15
CA GLN A 14 5.27 -14.41 -10.31
C GLN A 14 4.76 -13.12 -9.66
N ILE A 15 4.01 -12.30 -10.39
CA ILE A 15 3.41 -11.08 -9.86
C ILE A 15 2.40 -11.44 -8.76
N GLN A 16 1.55 -12.45 -8.99
CA GLN A 16 0.55 -12.89 -8.03
C GLN A 16 1.19 -13.43 -6.75
N ARG A 17 2.20 -14.32 -6.87
CA ARG A 17 2.94 -14.82 -5.70
C ARG A 17 3.61 -13.68 -4.93
N ARG A 18 4.21 -12.71 -5.63
CA ARG A 18 4.80 -11.54 -4.97
C ARG A 18 3.73 -10.69 -4.30
N ALA A 19 2.56 -10.51 -4.91
CA ALA A 19 1.46 -9.74 -4.32
C ALA A 19 0.99 -10.36 -3.00
N GLU A 20 0.87 -11.70 -2.94
CA GLU A 20 0.54 -12.43 -1.71
C GLU A 20 1.59 -12.22 -0.59
N GLU A 21 2.86 -12.04 -0.96
CA GLU A 21 3.98 -11.81 -0.03
C GLU A 21 4.23 -10.32 0.26
N THR A 22 3.58 -9.40 -0.46
CA THR A 22 3.85 -7.97 -0.40
C THR A 22 2.85 -7.27 0.50
N ASP A 23 3.36 -6.44 1.39
CA ASP A 23 2.58 -5.80 2.42
C ASP A 23 2.66 -4.26 2.32
N SER A 24 1.88 -3.53 3.13
CA SER A 24 1.87 -2.06 3.12
C SER A 24 3.23 -1.39 3.34
N TYR A 25 4.18 -2.03 4.03
CA TYR A 25 5.53 -1.50 4.26
C TYR A 25 6.41 -1.71 3.04
N ALA A 26 6.29 -2.88 2.38
CA ALA A 26 6.99 -3.13 1.13
C ALA A 26 6.60 -2.11 0.06
N PHE A 27 5.31 -1.78 -0.09
CA PHE A 27 4.88 -0.70 -0.98
C PHE A 27 5.38 0.67 -0.54
N PHE A 28 5.35 0.97 0.77
CA PHE A 28 5.86 2.24 1.27
C PHE A 28 7.34 2.44 0.92
N ASN A 29 8.17 1.41 1.09
CA ASN A 29 9.60 1.46 0.76
C ASN A 29 9.84 1.67 -0.74
N VAL A 30 9.01 1.08 -1.61
CA VAL A 30 9.08 1.30 -3.06
C VAL A 30 8.67 2.73 -3.41
N LEU A 31 7.55 3.22 -2.87
CA LEU A 31 7.05 4.58 -3.11
C LEU A 31 7.98 5.67 -2.60
N THR A 32 8.78 5.37 -1.58
CA THR A 32 9.79 6.27 -1.00
C THR A 32 11.20 6.02 -1.52
N SER A 33 11.35 5.13 -2.50
CA SER A 33 12.64 4.92 -3.17
C SER A 33 13.03 6.13 -4.02
N SER A 34 14.33 6.32 -4.24
CA SER A 34 14.85 7.42 -5.07
C SER A 34 14.33 7.43 -6.51
N GLN A 35 13.79 6.31 -7.00
CA GLN A 35 13.26 6.19 -8.35
C GLN A 35 11.82 6.72 -8.46
N LEU A 36 11.07 6.71 -7.36
CA LEU A 36 9.64 6.99 -7.37
C LEU A 36 9.24 8.18 -6.50
N LEU A 37 10.03 8.52 -5.48
CA LEU A 37 9.68 9.55 -4.50
C LEU A 37 9.34 10.89 -5.18
N ASP A 38 10.21 11.39 -6.04
CA ASP A 38 9.99 12.67 -6.75
C ASP A 38 8.68 12.66 -7.56
N GLY A 39 8.39 11.53 -8.21
CA GLY A 39 7.16 11.37 -9.00
C GLY A 39 5.92 11.29 -8.12
N VAL A 40 6.01 10.58 -6.99
CA VAL A 40 4.92 10.49 -6.01
C VAL A 40 4.64 11.87 -5.42
N GLU A 41 5.66 12.59 -4.96
CA GLU A 41 5.54 13.93 -4.38
C GLU A 41 4.96 14.95 -5.36
N ALA A 42 5.38 14.92 -6.63
CA ALA A 42 4.84 15.79 -7.68
C ALA A 42 3.34 15.56 -7.97
N LEU A 43 2.84 14.35 -7.70
CA LEU A 43 1.43 13.97 -7.89
C LEU A 43 0.59 14.14 -6.61
N LEU A 44 1.21 14.45 -5.47
CA LEU A 44 0.46 14.66 -4.24
C LEU A 44 -0.38 15.94 -4.35
N PRO A 45 -1.71 15.85 -4.17
CA PRO A 45 -2.52 17.04 -4.08
C PRO A 45 -2.13 17.85 -2.84
N ALA A 46 -2.49 19.14 -2.83
CA ALA A 46 -2.42 19.96 -1.63
C ALA A 46 -3.17 19.23 -0.49
N HIS A 47 -2.44 18.77 0.51
CA HIS A 47 -2.98 17.94 1.59
C HIS A 47 -2.91 18.71 2.90
N ARG A 48 -3.94 18.55 3.73
CA ARG A 48 -3.87 18.96 5.14
C ARG A 48 -3.03 17.96 5.92
N GLU A 49 -2.46 18.37 7.04
CA GLU A 49 -1.86 17.43 7.98
C GLU A 49 -2.90 16.36 8.37
N ARG A 50 -2.60 15.12 8.03
CA ARG A 50 -3.41 13.93 8.32
C ARG A 50 -2.67 13.08 9.34
N VAL A 51 -3.43 12.28 10.08
CA VAL A 51 -2.86 11.24 10.96
C VAL A 51 -2.04 10.23 10.14
N PHE A 52 -2.40 10.05 8.86
CA PHE A 52 -1.71 9.22 7.89
C PHE A 52 -1.20 10.09 6.74
N PRO A 53 0.11 10.20 6.52
CA PRO A 53 0.67 10.87 5.36
C PRO A 53 0.13 10.24 4.06
N PRO A 54 -0.05 11.02 2.99
CA PRO A 54 -0.58 10.52 1.72
C PRO A 54 0.12 9.26 1.19
N THR A 55 1.45 9.18 1.33
CA THR A 55 2.26 8.03 0.89
C THR A 55 1.98 6.77 1.72
N GLU A 56 1.76 6.90 3.04
CA GLU A 56 1.37 5.77 3.90
C GLU A 56 -0.05 5.30 3.55
N THR A 57 -0.97 6.22 3.28
CA THR A 57 -2.32 5.86 2.81
C THR A 57 -2.29 5.14 1.47
N LEU A 58 -1.49 5.61 0.52
CA LEU A 58 -1.35 4.97 -0.79
C LEU A 58 -0.77 3.55 -0.67
N SER A 59 0.23 3.34 0.19
CA SER A 59 0.82 2.01 0.37
C SER A 59 -0.16 1.01 0.99
N MET A 60 -0.99 1.45 1.94
CA MET A 60 -2.06 0.64 2.51
C MET A 60 -3.14 0.30 1.48
N PHE A 61 -3.52 1.26 0.62
CA PHE A 61 -4.48 1.02 -0.44
C PHE A 61 -3.99 0.00 -1.47
N LEU A 62 -2.71 0.09 -1.88
CA LEU A 62 -2.12 -0.89 -2.80
C LEU A 62 -2.10 -2.31 -2.19
N ALA A 63 -1.75 -2.43 -0.91
CA ALA A 63 -1.81 -3.70 -0.20
C ALA A 63 -3.25 -4.24 -0.11
N GLN A 64 -4.22 -3.37 0.15
CA GLN A 64 -5.63 -3.76 0.19
C GLN A 64 -6.11 -4.28 -1.17
N VAL A 65 -5.88 -3.53 -2.26
CA VAL A 65 -6.39 -3.89 -3.60
C VAL A 65 -5.76 -5.19 -4.13
N LEU A 66 -4.54 -5.50 -3.70
CA LEU A 66 -3.81 -6.68 -4.12
C LEU A 66 -3.98 -7.89 -3.18
N ALA A 67 -4.66 -7.71 -2.03
CA ALA A 67 -5.01 -8.80 -1.15
C ALA A 67 -6.21 -9.61 -1.71
N ASP A 68 -6.23 -10.91 -1.40
CA ASP A 68 -7.26 -11.85 -1.91
C ASP A 68 -8.70 -11.43 -1.58
N ASP A 69 -8.92 -10.81 -0.41
CA ASP A 69 -10.24 -10.42 0.09
C ASP A 69 -10.55 -8.93 -0.07
N GLY A 70 -9.57 -8.12 -0.50
CA GLY A 70 -9.73 -6.67 -0.64
C GLY A 70 -10.08 -5.94 0.66
N SER A 71 -9.88 -6.53 1.83
CA SER A 71 -10.44 -6.05 3.10
C SER A 71 -9.71 -4.78 3.61
N CYS A 72 -10.43 -3.65 3.61
CA CYS A 72 -9.93 -2.40 4.18
C CYS A 72 -9.63 -2.55 5.69
N GLN A 73 -10.49 -3.26 6.42
CA GLN A 73 -10.29 -3.47 7.85
C GLN A 73 -9.02 -4.26 8.12
N GLN A 74 -8.76 -5.30 7.32
CA GLN A 74 -7.56 -6.10 7.44
C GLN A 74 -6.30 -5.28 7.13
N ALA A 75 -6.31 -4.52 6.02
CA ALA A 75 -5.19 -3.66 5.65
C ALA A 75 -4.84 -2.64 6.75
N VAL A 76 -5.85 -2.09 7.44
CA VAL A 76 -5.62 -1.15 8.55
C VAL A 76 -5.15 -1.86 9.82
N ASN A 77 -5.69 -3.03 10.14
CA ASN A 77 -5.20 -3.83 11.26
C ASN A 77 -3.72 -4.19 11.09
N ASP A 78 -3.33 -4.64 9.90
CA ASP A 78 -1.94 -5.01 9.60
C ASP A 78 -1.00 -3.81 9.68
N ALA A 79 -1.41 -2.64 9.18
CA ALA A 79 -0.65 -1.41 9.35
C ALA A 79 -0.49 -1.03 10.85
N ALA A 80 -1.54 -1.23 11.66
CA ALA A 80 -1.50 -0.94 13.09
C ALA A 80 -0.52 -1.86 13.82
N ILE A 81 -0.55 -3.16 13.50
CA ILE A 81 0.36 -4.16 14.05
C ILE A 81 1.80 -3.82 13.69
N LYS A 82 2.10 -3.55 12.42
CA LYS A 82 3.47 -3.20 11.98
C LYS A 82 3.99 -1.95 12.62
N ARG A 83 3.13 -0.95 12.84
CA ARG A 83 3.48 0.27 13.56
C ARG A 83 3.94 -0.04 14.99
N ILE A 84 3.17 -0.86 15.71
CA ILE A 84 3.50 -1.29 17.08
C ILE A 84 4.79 -2.10 17.10
N VAL A 85 4.95 -3.06 16.17
CA VAL A 85 6.18 -3.87 16.03
C VAL A 85 7.38 -2.98 15.70
N GLY A 86 7.19 -1.93 14.91
CA GLY A 86 8.21 -0.92 14.59
C GLY A 86 8.48 0.09 15.72
N GLY A 87 7.91 -0.09 16.91
CA GLY A 87 8.15 0.77 18.08
C GLY A 87 7.42 2.12 18.04
N LEU A 88 6.50 2.31 17.10
CA LEU A 88 5.71 3.52 16.99
C LEU A 88 4.42 3.39 17.83
N PRO A 89 3.93 4.49 18.45
CA PRO A 89 2.72 4.44 19.24
C PRO A 89 1.50 4.13 18.36
N ARG A 90 0.51 3.45 18.93
CA ARG A 90 -0.82 3.31 18.32
C ARG A 90 -1.34 4.70 17.92
N TRP A 91 -2.10 4.77 16.83
CA TRP A 91 -2.79 6.01 16.48
C TRP A 91 -3.65 6.48 17.65
N ALA A 92 -3.72 7.80 17.87
CA ALA A 92 -4.51 8.36 18.96
C ALA A 92 -5.97 7.87 18.83
N LYS A 93 -6.59 7.52 19.97
CA LYS A 93 -8.01 7.14 20.02
C LYS A 93 -8.83 8.30 19.43
N GLY A 94 -9.40 8.10 18.24
CA GLY A 94 -10.05 9.17 17.47
C GLY A 94 -9.67 9.22 15.99
N ALA A 95 -8.66 8.45 15.56
CA ALA A 95 -8.46 8.15 14.14
C ALA A 95 -9.60 7.24 13.65
N ARG A 96 -10.78 7.81 13.46
CA ARG A 96 -11.89 7.13 12.80
C ARG A 96 -11.40 6.77 11.40
N LEU A 97 -11.43 5.47 11.10
CA LEU A 97 -11.16 4.86 9.80
C LEU A 97 -11.91 5.53 8.62
N GLU A 98 -12.90 6.38 8.90
CA GLU A 98 -13.65 7.15 7.90
C GLU A 98 -12.83 8.28 7.22
N LEU A 99 -11.61 8.58 7.68
CA LEU A 99 -10.71 9.50 6.98
C LEU A 99 -9.91 8.86 5.83
N PHE A 100 -9.98 7.53 5.65
CA PHE A 100 -9.27 6.83 4.56
C PHE A 100 -9.90 7.02 3.18
N PHE A 101 -11.19 7.34 3.10
CA PHE A 101 -11.94 7.38 1.83
C PHE A 101 -12.64 8.72 1.57
N GLN A 102 -11.93 9.83 1.72
CA GLN A 102 -12.31 11.04 0.99
C GLN A 102 -11.48 11.14 -0.29
N VAL A 103 -11.63 10.12 -1.14
CA VAL A 103 -11.39 10.24 -2.57
C VAL A 103 -12.57 11.06 -3.09
N ASN A 104 -12.36 12.35 -3.32
CA ASN A 104 -13.32 13.16 -4.06
C ASN A 104 -13.38 12.59 -5.49
N PRO A 105 -14.57 12.30 -6.06
CA PRO A 105 -14.70 11.97 -7.47
C PRO A 105 -14.27 13.15 -8.37
#